data_AF-A0AA38XUP0-F1
#
_entry.id   AF-A0AA38XUP0-F1
#
_cell.length_a   1.000
_cell.length_b   1.000
_cell.length_c   1.000
_cell.angle_alpha   90.00
_cell.angle_beta   90.00
_cell.angle_gamma   90.00
#
_symmetry.space_group_name_H-M   'P 1'
#
loop_
_entity.id
_entity.type
_entity.pdbx_description
1 polymer ?
#
loop_
_entity_poly.entity_id
_entity_poly.type
_entity_poly.pdbx_seq_one_letter_code
_entity_poly.pdbx_strand_id
1 'polypeptide(L)'
;METNPANSTGLAPGKRQVVGRLRPVSISPNTGPGRGTRPSPDSTWNLRGEVAGAIVVLRAQVAWSRASCSRFPARPAAAHAQMHPTMTELQRPTLTLPDNGQRLLLHSCCAPCSGEVMEAITASGIDYAIFFYNPNIHPVKEYELRKQENIRFAEQHGIPFIDCDYDTDNWFSRARGMENEPERGIRCTMCFDMRFERTALYAHEHGYDTISSSLGISRWKNMAQINDCGVRAASHYEGLQYWDYNWRKGGGASRMVEISKREQFYQQEYCGCVYSLRDANRHRRENGRERIKIGLLYYGQDNDAASSD
;
A
#
# COMPACT_ATOMS: atom_id res chain seq x y z
N MET A 1 30.60 -59.56 26.51
CA MET A 1 29.20 -60.02 26.48
C MET A 1 28.48 -59.09 25.52
N GLU A 2 28.61 -59.36 24.22
CA GLU A 2 27.73 -60.25 23.42
C GLU A 2 26.50 -59.47 22.94
N THR A 3 26.54 -58.94 21.72
CA THR A 3 26.04 -59.51 20.42
C THR A 3 24.62 -59.06 20.09
N ASN A 4 24.50 -58.40 18.94
CA ASN A 4 23.29 -58.25 18.13
C ASN A 4 22.82 -59.66 17.65
N PRO A 5 21.53 -59.87 17.28
CA PRO A 5 21.26 -59.87 15.84
C PRO A 5 19.85 -59.43 15.39
N ALA A 6 19.77 -59.27 14.07
CA ALA A 6 18.70 -58.82 13.21
C ALA A 6 17.59 -59.87 12.93
N ASN A 7 16.75 -59.50 11.95
CA ASN A 7 15.87 -60.28 11.05
C ASN A 7 14.40 -60.46 11.46
N SER A 8 13.41 -60.54 10.57
CA SER A 8 13.17 -60.20 9.15
C SER A 8 11.82 -60.86 8.77
N THR A 9 11.27 -60.52 7.59
CA THR A 9 10.18 -61.21 6.83
C THR A 9 8.73 -60.91 7.25
N GLY A 10 7.76 -60.77 6.35
CA GLY A 10 7.75 -61.04 4.91
C GLY A 10 6.46 -60.58 4.22
N LEU A 11 6.44 -60.77 2.91
CA LEU A 11 5.54 -60.21 1.90
C LEU A 11 4.11 -60.81 1.85
N ALA A 12 3.25 -60.00 1.21
CA ALA A 12 1.96 -60.18 0.51
C ALA A 12 1.67 -61.54 -0.19
N PRO A 13 0.44 -61.87 -0.69
CA PRO A 13 -0.10 -61.25 -1.94
C PRO A 13 -1.66 -61.28 -2.21
N GLY A 14 -2.09 -60.57 -3.27
CA GLY A 14 -3.17 -60.98 -4.21
C GLY A 14 -4.50 -60.20 -4.12
N LYS A 15 -4.90 -59.28 -5.02
CA LYS A 15 -5.24 -59.31 -6.49
C LYS A 15 -6.76 -59.41 -6.79
N ARG A 16 -7.28 -58.41 -7.52
CA ARG A 16 -8.19 -58.42 -8.71
C ARG A 16 -8.63 -56.95 -8.95
N GLN A 17 -8.19 -56.19 -9.96
CA GLN A 17 -8.36 -56.26 -11.43
C GLN A 17 -9.83 -56.26 -11.90
N VAL A 18 -10.28 -55.12 -12.43
CA VAL A 18 -11.22 -55.04 -13.57
C VAL A 18 -10.71 -53.97 -14.53
N VAL A 19 -10.72 -54.36 -15.79
CA VAL A 19 -10.20 -53.70 -16.98
C VAL A 19 -11.36 -53.03 -17.71
N GLY A 20 -11.16 -51.80 -18.21
CA GLY A 20 -12.04 -51.16 -19.18
C GLY A 20 -11.21 -50.45 -20.24
N ARG A 21 -11.11 -51.05 -21.44
CA ARG A 21 -10.37 -50.53 -22.60
C ARG A 21 -11.28 -49.65 -23.48
N LEU A 22 -10.78 -48.44 -23.74
CA LEU A 22 -10.64 -47.73 -25.03
C LEU A 22 -11.83 -47.61 -26.00
N ARG A 23 -12.12 -46.35 -26.38
CA ARG A 23 -12.13 -45.93 -27.80
C ARG A 23 -11.52 -44.53 -27.96
N PRO A 24 -10.54 -44.34 -28.87
CA PRO A 24 -10.09 -43.03 -29.32
C PRO A 24 -10.99 -42.54 -30.46
N VAL A 25 -11.35 -41.26 -30.46
CA VAL A 25 -11.97 -40.62 -31.63
C VAL A 25 -10.91 -39.84 -32.39
N SER A 26 -10.91 -40.12 -33.68
CA SER A 26 -10.01 -39.73 -34.75
C SER A 26 -9.88 -38.22 -34.97
N ILE A 27 -8.63 -37.79 -35.16
CA ILE A 27 -8.25 -36.63 -35.95
C ILE A 27 -8.44 -37.01 -37.43
N SER A 28 -9.12 -36.15 -38.21
CA SER A 28 -9.03 -36.16 -39.67
C SER A 28 -8.58 -34.77 -40.16
N PRO A 29 -7.69 -34.70 -41.16
CA PRO A 29 -7.08 -33.46 -41.62
C PRO A 29 -7.83 -32.83 -42.80
N ASN A 30 -7.39 -31.61 -43.13
CA ASN A 30 -7.42 -30.99 -44.47
C ASN A 30 -8.61 -30.06 -44.79
N THR A 31 -8.34 -28.75 -44.86
CA THR A 31 -8.31 -27.98 -46.12
C THR A 31 -7.58 -26.65 -45.89
N GLY A 32 -6.54 -26.41 -46.69
CA GLY A 32 -5.79 -25.15 -46.79
C GLY A 32 -6.52 -24.03 -47.53
N PRO A 33 -5.81 -22.97 -47.96
CA PRO A 33 -6.20 -21.59 -47.71
C PRO A 33 -7.03 -20.95 -48.83
N GLY A 34 -8.09 -20.25 -48.44
CA GLY A 34 -8.82 -19.32 -49.30
C GLY A 34 -8.01 -18.03 -49.47
N ARG A 35 -7.61 -17.76 -50.71
CA ARG A 35 -7.03 -16.48 -51.15
C ARG A 35 -8.07 -15.37 -51.00
N GLY A 36 -7.75 -14.35 -50.22
CA GLY A 36 -8.48 -13.09 -50.15
C GLY A 36 -7.49 -11.94 -50.34
N THR A 37 -7.64 -11.27 -51.46
CA THR A 37 -6.94 -10.08 -51.99
C THR A 37 -6.35 -9.09 -50.98
N ARG A 38 -5.09 -8.67 -51.22
CA ARG A 38 -4.48 -7.44 -50.66
C ARG A 38 -5.22 -6.20 -51.16
N PRO A 39 -5.45 -5.17 -50.32
CA PRO A 39 -5.59 -3.81 -50.78
C PRO A 39 -4.23 -3.11 -50.84
N SER A 40 -4.06 -2.30 -51.89
CA SER A 40 -2.95 -1.36 -52.16
C SER A 40 -2.88 -0.25 -51.11
N PRO A 41 -1.70 0.36 -50.86
CA PRO A 41 -1.57 1.49 -49.95
C PRO A 41 -1.89 2.77 -50.72
N ASP A 42 -2.99 3.44 -50.38
CA ASP A 42 -3.19 4.88 -50.59
C ASP A 42 -4.55 5.29 -50.05
N SER A 43 -4.57 5.86 -48.84
CA SER A 43 -5.58 6.84 -48.42
C SER A 43 -5.20 7.43 -47.06
N THR A 44 -4.62 8.63 -47.10
CA THR A 44 -4.80 9.74 -46.15
C THR A 44 -5.17 9.36 -44.70
N TRP A 45 -4.16 9.40 -43.83
CA TRP A 45 -4.33 9.34 -42.37
C TRP A 45 -5.21 10.49 -41.88
N ASN A 46 -6.36 10.12 -41.35
CA ASN A 46 -7.35 11.02 -40.76
C ASN A 46 -6.88 11.38 -39.34
N LEU A 47 -6.35 12.59 -39.16
CA LEU A 47 -5.89 13.23 -37.90
C LEU A 47 -7.02 13.49 -36.89
N ARG A 48 -7.99 12.58 -36.75
CA ARG A 48 -9.15 12.71 -35.85
C ARG A 48 -9.23 11.62 -34.77
N GLY A 49 -8.32 10.64 -34.79
CA GLY A 49 -8.28 9.54 -33.82
C GLY A 49 -7.49 9.83 -32.53
N GLU A 50 -6.46 10.66 -32.59
CA GLU A 50 -5.59 10.94 -31.42
C GLU A 50 -6.16 11.99 -30.47
N VAL A 51 -7.03 12.87 -30.96
CA VAL A 51 -7.68 13.90 -30.13
C VAL A 51 -8.80 13.30 -29.28
N ALA A 52 -9.44 12.22 -29.73
CA ALA A 52 -10.50 11.54 -28.99
C ALA A 52 -9.96 10.76 -27.76
N GLY A 53 -8.75 10.20 -27.86
CA GLY A 53 -8.07 9.56 -26.73
C GLY A 53 -7.69 10.56 -25.63
N ALA A 54 -7.17 11.72 -26.01
CA ALA A 54 -6.82 12.79 -25.07
C ALA A 54 -8.05 13.43 -24.40
N ILE A 55 -9.16 13.58 -25.13
CA ILE A 55 -10.41 14.15 -24.58
C ILE A 55 -11.13 13.18 -23.63
N VAL A 56 -10.99 11.85 -23.81
CA VAL A 56 -11.55 10.86 -22.88
C VAL A 56 -10.75 10.82 -21.57
N VAL A 57 -9.43 11.00 -21.62
CA VAL A 57 -8.60 11.15 -20.40
C VAL A 57 -8.94 12.43 -19.64
N LEU A 58 -9.14 13.56 -20.36
CA LEU A 58 -9.57 14.82 -19.72
C LEU A 58 -10.99 14.74 -19.14
N ARG A 59 -11.94 14.08 -19.81
CA ARG A 59 -13.31 13.93 -19.29
C ARG A 59 -13.42 12.96 -18.12
N ALA A 60 -12.52 11.97 -18.03
CA ALA A 60 -12.39 11.16 -16.83
C ALA A 60 -11.86 12.00 -15.66
N GLN A 61 -10.91 12.93 -15.86
CA GLN A 61 -10.40 13.82 -14.80
C GLN A 61 -11.48 14.76 -14.23
N VAL A 62 -12.40 15.27 -15.06
CA VAL A 62 -13.43 16.22 -14.60
C VAL A 62 -14.50 15.58 -13.71
N ALA A 63 -14.70 14.25 -13.76
CA ALA A 63 -15.62 13.54 -12.87
C ALA A 63 -15.04 13.25 -11.46
N TRP A 64 -13.74 13.48 -11.25
CA TRP A 64 -13.05 13.25 -9.95
C TRP A 64 -13.12 14.45 -9.00
N SER A 65 -13.79 15.54 -9.41
CA SER A 65 -13.77 16.86 -8.78
C SER A 65 -14.69 17.02 -7.55
N ARG A 66 -15.10 15.95 -6.87
CA ARG A 66 -15.94 16.07 -5.65
C ARG A 66 -15.52 15.21 -4.46
N ALA A 67 -14.33 14.62 -4.47
CA ALA A 67 -13.79 14.12 -3.22
C ALA A 67 -13.31 15.34 -2.39
N SER A 68 -13.97 15.60 -1.25
CA SER A 68 -13.55 16.63 -0.32
C SER A 68 -12.23 16.21 0.35
N CYS A 69 -11.27 17.14 0.36
CA CYS A 69 -10.16 17.07 1.28
C CYS A 69 -10.38 18.15 2.31
N SER A 70 -10.51 17.78 3.58
CA SER A 70 -10.51 18.75 4.67
C SER A 70 -9.06 19.03 5.07
N ARG A 71 -8.68 20.31 5.04
CA ARG A 71 -7.41 20.75 5.59
C ARG A 71 -7.64 21.08 7.05
N PHE A 72 -6.97 20.35 7.94
CA PHE A 72 -6.87 20.77 9.32
C PHE A 72 -5.71 21.78 9.40
N PRO A 73 -5.97 23.07 9.71
CA PRO A 73 -4.88 24.01 9.88
C PRO A 73 -4.01 23.53 11.04
N ALA A 74 -2.70 23.49 10.85
CA ALA A 74 -1.78 23.41 11.97
C ALA A 74 -2.16 24.56 12.93
N ARG A 75 -2.41 24.27 14.21
CA ARG A 75 -2.76 25.32 15.18
C ARG A 75 -1.67 26.40 15.11
N PRO A 76 -2.03 27.70 15.06
CA PRO A 76 -1.04 28.76 15.06
C PRO A 76 -0.15 28.62 16.30
N ALA A 77 1.16 28.83 16.12
CA ALA A 77 2.22 28.67 17.12
C ALA A 77 2.06 29.54 18.41
N ALA A 78 0.95 30.28 18.56
CA ALA A 78 0.71 31.24 19.62
C ALA A 78 -0.05 30.68 20.84
N ALA A 79 -0.37 29.38 20.90
CA ALA A 79 -1.02 28.75 22.05
C ALA A 79 -0.17 27.64 22.66
N HIS A 80 1.12 27.89 22.86
CA HIS A 80 1.98 27.00 23.65
C HIS A 80 1.95 27.41 25.13
N ALA A 81 1.11 26.69 25.90
CA ALA A 81 1.70 26.07 27.08
C ALA A 81 2.78 25.11 26.55
N GLN A 82 3.99 25.20 27.07
CA GLN A 82 5.21 24.55 26.59
C GLN A 82 5.02 23.04 26.39
N MET A 83 4.65 22.61 25.19
CA MET A 83 4.85 21.25 24.70
C MET A 83 5.99 21.32 23.70
N HIS A 84 7.22 21.13 24.19
CA HIS A 84 8.32 20.76 23.32
C HIS A 84 7.99 19.37 22.78
N PRO A 85 7.88 19.15 21.45
CA PRO A 85 7.77 17.81 20.93
C PRO A 85 8.98 17.02 21.43
N THR A 86 8.74 15.87 22.06
CA THR A 86 9.76 14.92 22.47
C THR A 86 10.38 14.28 21.22
N MET A 87 11.16 15.06 20.49
CA MET A 87 12.06 14.56 19.46
C MET A 87 13.17 13.80 20.18
N THR A 88 13.44 12.57 19.76
CA THR A 88 14.63 11.88 20.30
C THR A 88 15.87 12.65 19.87
N GLU A 89 16.69 13.08 20.83
CA GLU A 89 17.99 13.70 20.58
C GLU A 89 18.91 12.69 19.89
N LEU A 90 18.98 12.75 18.57
CA LEU A 90 19.80 11.91 17.72
C LEU A 90 20.40 12.75 16.60
N GLN A 91 21.66 12.47 16.27
CA GLN A 91 22.31 13.05 15.10
C GLN A 91 21.71 12.41 13.84
N ARG A 92 20.85 13.15 13.15
CA ARG A 92 20.17 12.72 11.92
C ARG A 92 20.92 13.27 10.70
N PRO A 93 21.07 12.51 9.60
CA PRO A 93 21.53 13.08 8.35
C PRO A 93 20.50 14.10 7.86
N THR A 94 20.95 15.28 7.44
CA THR A 94 20.09 16.27 6.81
C THR A 94 19.62 15.76 5.45
N LEU A 95 18.31 15.64 5.27
CA LEU A 95 17.71 15.24 4.01
C LEU A 95 17.49 16.46 3.11
N THR A 96 17.54 16.24 1.80
CA THR A 96 17.20 17.24 0.79
C THR A 96 16.22 16.63 -0.20
N LEU A 97 15.28 17.44 -0.69
CA LEU A 97 14.37 17.01 -1.75
C LEU A 97 15.13 16.89 -3.07
N PRO A 98 14.75 15.93 -3.95
CA PRO A 98 15.37 15.79 -5.26
C PRO A 98 15.15 17.03 -6.12
N ASP A 99 16.03 17.27 -7.10
CA ASP A 99 15.90 18.33 -8.12
C ASP A 99 15.55 19.74 -7.60
N ASN A 100 16.04 20.07 -6.39
CA ASN A 100 15.74 21.33 -5.68
C ASN A 100 14.23 21.53 -5.40
N GLY A 101 13.49 20.46 -5.16
CA GLY A 101 12.11 20.53 -4.69
C GLY A 101 12.01 21.40 -3.43
N GLN A 102 10.91 22.13 -3.30
CA GLN A 102 10.65 23.08 -2.24
C GLN A 102 9.58 22.58 -1.28
N ARG A 103 8.64 21.75 -1.77
CA ARG A 103 7.43 21.45 -1.01
C ARG A 103 6.94 20.02 -1.20
N LEU A 104 6.97 19.26 -0.11
CA LEU A 104 6.67 17.83 -0.10
C LEU A 104 5.23 17.54 0.35
N LEU A 105 4.50 16.73 -0.41
CA LEU A 105 3.28 16.08 0.05
C LEU A 105 3.58 14.61 0.38
N LEU A 106 3.56 14.27 1.67
CA LEU A 106 3.87 12.93 2.15
C LEU A 106 2.59 12.10 2.30
N HIS A 107 2.44 11.09 1.44
CA HIS A 107 1.36 10.12 1.58
C HIS A 107 1.58 9.22 2.81
N SER A 108 0.66 9.26 3.77
CA SER A 108 0.74 8.44 4.99
C SER A 108 -0.36 7.39 5.10
N CYS A 109 0.02 6.16 5.48
CA CYS A 109 -0.94 5.08 5.71
C CYS A 109 -1.36 4.88 7.17
N CYS A 110 -0.52 5.27 8.13
CA CYS A 110 -0.74 5.13 9.57
C CYS A 110 0.43 5.70 10.38
N ALA A 111 0.19 6.02 11.65
CA ALA A 111 1.19 6.61 12.55
C ALA A 111 2.48 5.78 12.70
N PRO A 112 2.44 4.43 12.92
CA PRO A 112 3.67 3.65 12.97
C PRO A 112 4.54 3.77 11.72
N CYS A 113 3.96 3.81 10.53
CA CYS A 113 4.76 3.92 9.30
C CYS A 113 5.29 5.34 9.08
N SER A 114 4.58 6.38 9.53
CA SER A 114 5.02 7.76 9.34
C SER A 114 5.83 8.33 10.48
N GLY A 115 5.89 7.70 11.67
CA GLY A 115 6.55 8.24 12.85
C GLY A 115 7.98 8.74 12.59
N GLU A 116 8.87 7.82 12.23
CA GLU A 116 10.27 8.16 11.91
C GLU A 116 10.39 9.06 10.68
N VAL A 117 9.52 8.89 9.68
CA VAL A 117 9.55 9.69 8.45
C VAL A 117 9.25 11.16 8.76
N MET A 118 8.23 11.42 9.59
CA MET A 118 7.89 12.77 10.05
C MET A 118 9.02 13.39 10.86
N GLU A 119 9.59 12.66 11.84
CA GLU A 119 10.72 13.17 12.62
C GLU A 119 11.93 13.51 11.74
N ALA A 120 12.26 12.67 10.75
CA ALA A 120 13.40 12.87 9.87
C ALA A 120 13.21 14.07 8.93
N ILE A 121 12.01 14.24 8.35
CA ILE A 121 11.70 15.35 7.45
C ILE A 121 11.65 16.67 8.24
N THR A 122 10.99 16.69 9.41
CA THR A 122 10.94 17.86 10.29
C THR A 122 12.35 18.27 10.74
N ALA A 123 13.19 17.32 11.16
CA ALA A 123 14.57 17.61 11.56
C ALA A 123 15.45 18.13 10.41
N SER A 124 15.06 17.87 9.17
CA SER A 124 15.75 18.37 7.97
C SER A 124 15.25 19.75 7.52
N GLY A 125 14.25 20.33 8.19
CA GLY A 125 13.71 21.65 7.86
C GLY A 125 12.96 21.72 6.52
N ILE A 126 12.49 20.59 6.02
CA ILE A 126 11.73 20.51 4.76
C ILE A 126 10.28 20.99 4.99
N ASP A 127 9.75 21.85 4.12
CA ASP A 127 8.31 22.18 4.13
C ASP A 127 7.52 21.00 3.57
N TYR A 128 6.61 20.46 4.39
CA TYR A 128 5.80 19.33 4.00
C TYR A 128 4.44 19.30 4.70
N ALA A 129 3.54 18.51 4.12
CA ALA A 129 2.28 18.16 4.74
C ALA A 129 1.99 16.66 4.61
N ILE A 130 1.15 16.15 5.51
CA ILE A 130 0.66 14.77 5.48
C ILE A 130 -0.60 14.69 4.64
N PHE A 131 -0.60 13.77 3.68
CA PHE A 131 -1.78 13.41 2.91
C PHE A 131 -2.28 12.03 3.33
N PHE A 132 -3.50 11.98 3.87
CA PHE A 132 -4.14 10.75 4.28
C PHE A 132 -5.30 10.40 3.34
N TYR A 133 -5.07 9.41 2.49
CA TYR A 133 -6.09 8.84 1.62
C TYR A 133 -5.91 7.32 1.57
N ASN A 134 -6.76 6.62 2.31
CA ASN A 134 -6.63 5.18 2.54
C ASN A 134 -7.98 4.47 2.42
N PRO A 135 -8.67 4.58 1.27
CA PRO A 135 -10.02 4.01 1.06
C PRO A 135 -10.04 2.49 1.20
N ASN A 136 -8.87 1.85 1.11
CA ASN A 136 -8.71 0.42 1.26
C ASN A 136 -8.86 -0.06 2.70
N ILE A 137 -8.67 0.79 3.72
CA ILE A 137 -8.64 0.32 5.11
C ILE A 137 -10.04 -0.11 5.53
N HIS A 138 -10.20 -1.31 6.05
CA HIS A 138 -11.49 -1.88 6.42
C HIS A 138 -11.31 -2.78 7.64
N PRO A 139 -12.26 -2.77 8.60
CA PRO A 139 -13.51 -2.00 8.64
C PRO A 139 -13.31 -0.52 8.98
N VAL A 140 -14.40 0.26 8.97
CA VAL A 140 -14.43 1.70 9.34
C VAL A 140 -13.71 1.95 10.67
N LYS A 141 -13.87 1.06 11.66
CA LYS A 141 -13.18 1.17 12.96
C LYS A 141 -11.65 1.22 12.81
N GLU A 142 -11.09 0.40 11.92
CA GLU A 142 -9.65 0.41 11.64
C GLU A 142 -9.22 1.71 10.95
N TYR A 143 -10.02 2.18 9.99
CA TYR A 143 -9.76 3.42 9.26
C TYR A 143 -9.66 4.59 10.24
N GLU A 144 -10.66 4.70 11.12
CA GLU A 144 -10.73 5.80 12.07
C GLU A 144 -9.61 5.76 13.10
N LEU A 145 -9.29 4.58 13.65
CA LEU A 145 -8.16 4.43 14.58
C LEU A 145 -6.83 4.85 13.94
N ARG A 146 -6.54 4.34 12.74
CA ARG A 146 -5.29 4.68 12.03
C ARG A 146 -5.24 6.15 11.65
N LYS A 147 -6.38 6.75 11.28
CA LYS A 147 -6.49 8.16 10.93
C LYS A 147 -6.24 9.05 12.15
N GLN A 148 -7.02 8.86 13.22
CA GLN A 148 -6.97 9.70 14.41
C GLN A 148 -5.60 9.64 15.09
N GLU A 149 -4.96 8.48 15.12
CA GLU A 149 -3.62 8.38 15.67
C GLU A 149 -2.56 9.10 14.83
N ASN A 150 -2.72 9.11 13.50
CA ASN A 150 -1.83 9.82 12.60
C ASN A 150 -2.04 11.34 12.68
N ILE A 151 -3.28 11.80 12.83
CA ILE A 151 -3.63 13.20 13.10
C ILE A 151 -3.00 13.64 14.43
N ARG A 152 -3.21 12.88 15.51
CA ARG A 152 -2.63 13.18 16.83
C ARG A 152 -1.12 13.38 16.75
N PHE A 153 -0.42 12.48 16.07
CA PHE A 153 1.02 12.56 15.95
C PHE A 153 1.46 13.74 15.05
N ALA A 154 0.76 13.99 13.94
CA ALA A 154 1.05 15.16 13.09
C ALA A 154 0.86 16.49 13.85
N GLU A 155 -0.22 16.63 14.63
CA GLU A 155 -0.50 17.81 15.45
C GLU A 155 0.56 18.04 16.52
N GLN A 156 1.03 16.98 17.19
CA GLN A 156 2.11 17.03 18.18
C GLN A 156 3.41 17.60 17.60
N HIS A 157 3.66 17.39 16.31
CA HIS A 157 4.83 17.90 15.58
C HIS A 157 4.55 19.17 14.76
N GLY A 158 3.34 19.74 14.87
CA GLY A 158 2.96 20.96 14.13
C GLY A 158 2.86 20.77 12.61
N ILE A 159 2.65 19.55 12.13
CA ILE A 159 2.65 19.21 10.70
C ILE A 159 1.23 19.36 10.13
N PRO A 160 1.04 20.09 9.02
CA PRO A 160 -0.26 20.17 8.36
C PRO A 160 -0.78 18.79 7.91
N PHE A 161 -2.06 18.53 8.14
CA PHE A 161 -2.69 17.26 7.81
C PHE A 161 -3.88 17.47 6.86
N ILE A 162 -3.87 16.74 5.75
CA ILE A 162 -4.92 16.71 4.75
C ILE A 162 -5.64 15.37 4.85
N ASP A 163 -6.88 15.39 5.34
CA ASP A 163 -7.76 14.23 5.40
C ASP A 163 -8.61 14.20 4.13
N CYS A 164 -8.48 13.14 3.34
CA CYS A 164 -9.25 12.93 2.12
C CYS A 164 -10.35 11.89 2.35
N ASP A 165 -11.43 11.99 1.58
CA ASP A 165 -12.60 11.12 1.69
C ASP A 165 -12.27 9.62 1.73
N TYR A 166 -13.05 8.91 2.55
CA TYR A 166 -13.00 7.46 2.69
C TYR A 166 -13.78 6.76 1.56
N ASP A 167 -13.30 6.90 0.32
CA ASP A 167 -13.92 6.43 -0.94
C ASP A 167 -13.85 4.90 -1.13
N THR A 168 -14.48 4.19 -0.21
CA THR A 168 -14.40 2.72 -0.09
C THR A 168 -15.11 2.00 -1.22
N ASP A 169 -16.24 2.55 -1.71
CA ASP A 169 -17.03 1.95 -2.78
C ASP A 169 -16.26 1.93 -4.10
N ASN A 170 -15.56 3.02 -4.43
CA ASN A 170 -14.69 3.08 -5.60
C ASN A 170 -13.51 2.10 -5.46
N TRP A 171 -12.93 1.97 -4.26
CA TRP A 171 -11.88 0.99 -4.02
C TRP A 171 -12.38 -0.44 -4.27
N PHE A 172 -13.56 -0.81 -3.78
CA PHE A 172 -14.16 -2.12 -4.06
C PHE A 172 -14.49 -2.32 -5.54
N SER A 173 -14.95 -1.26 -6.22
CA SER A 173 -15.19 -1.29 -7.67
C SER A 173 -13.91 -1.62 -8.44
N ARG A 174 -12.80 -0.95 -8.12
CA ARG A 174 -11.48 -1.20 -8.74
C ARG A 174 -10.87 -2.55 -8.35
N ALA A 175 -11.15 -3.05 -7.14
CA ALA A 175 -10.64 -4.33 -6.64
C ALA A 175 -11.39 -5.57 -7.16
N ARG A 176 -12.52 -5.38 -7.85
CA ARG A 176 -13.35 -6.47 -8.37
C ARG A 176 -12.55 -7.39 -9.29
N GLY A 177 -12.65 -8.70 -9.05
CA GLY A 177 -11.87 -9.72 -9.76
C GLY A 177 -10.47 -9.95 -9.19
N MET A 178 -10.02 -9.17 -8.20
CA MET A 178 -8.72 -9.31 -7.54
C MET A 178 -8.84 -9.79 -6.07
N GLU A 179 -10.01 -10.34 -5.70
CA GLU A 179 -10.34 -10.70 -4.31
C GLU A 179 -9.43 -11.79 -3.74
N ASN A 180 -8.90 -12.65 -4.61
CA ASN A 180 -8.04 -13.79 -4.24
C ASN A 180 -6.57 -13.57 -4.61
N GLU A 181 -6.21 -12.41 -5.13
CA GLU A 181 -4.82 -12.07 -5.39
C GLU A 181 -4.00 -12.06 -4.09
N PRO A 182 -2.74 -12.53 -4.12
CA PRO A 182 -1.91 -12.52 -2.92
C PRO A 182 -1.51 -11.09 -2.52
N GLU A 183 -1.10 -10.92 -1.27
CA GLU A 183 -0.36 -9.73 -0.84
C GLU A 183 0.87 -9.52 -1.74
N ARG A 184 1.18 -8.26 -2.06
CA ARG A 184 2.19 -7.85 -3.06
C ARG A 184 1.86 -8.25 -4.51
N GLY A 185 0.69 -8.83 -4.77
CA GLY A 185 0.17 -9.08 -6.12
C GLY A 185 -0.47 -7.85 -6.74
N ILE A 186 -1.20 -8.04 -7.85
CA ILE A 186 -1.79 -6.96 -8.65
C ILE A 186 -2.81 -6.11 -7.89
N ARG A 187 -3.53 -6.70 -6.92
CA ARG A 187 -4.41 -5.94 -6.02
C ARG A 187 -3.67 -4.85 -5.25
N CYS A 188 -2.45 -5.15 -4.79
CA CYS A 188 -1.64 -4.16 -4.07
C CYS A 188 -1.19 -3.05 -5.02
N THR A 189 -0.80 -3.38 -6.26
CA THR A 189 -0.49 -2.37 -7.30
C THR A 189 -1.69 -1.45 -7.53
N MET A 190 -2.88 -2.00 -7.81
CA MET A 190 -4.11 -1.22 -8.00
C MET A 190 -4.41 -0.31 -6.79
N CYS A 191 -4.27 -0.86 -5.58
CA CYS A 191 -4.51 -0.12 -4.35
C CYS A 191 -3.53 1.07 -4.19
N PHE A 192 -2.26 0.86 -4.50
CA PHE A 192 -1.25 1.94 -4.45
C PHE A 192 -1.45 2.95 -5.57
N ASP A 193 -1.76 2.51 -6.80
CA ASP A 193 -2.05 3.40 -7.94
C ASP A 193 -3.19 4.35 -7.58
N MET A 194 -4.35 3.84 -7.13
CA MET A 194 -5.49 4.69 -6.73
C MET A 194 -5.09 5.72 -5.65
N ARG A 195 -4.24 5.32 -4.69
CA ARG A 195 -3.79 6.20 -3.61
C ARG A 195 -2.82 7.28 -4.10
N PHE A 196 -1.89 6.91 -4.97
CA PHE A 196 -0.89 7.83 -5.51
C PHE A 196 -1.46 8.72 -6.59
N GLU A 197 -2.38 8.25 -7.43
CA GLU A 197 -3.17 9.06 -8.38
C GLU A 197 -3.82 10.24 -7.65
N ARG A 198 -4.52 9.95 -6.54
CA ARG A 198 -5.16 11.00 -5.73
C ARG A 198 -4.16 11.92 -5.04
N THR A 199 -3.04 11.39 -4.57
CA THR A 199 -1.96 12.17 -3.94
C THR A 199 -1.32 13.14 -4.95
N ALA A 200 -1.02 12.65 -6.15
CA ALA A 200 -0.39 13.43 -7.22
C ALA A 200 -1.32 14.54 -7.72
N LEU A 201 -2.61 14.23 -7.90
CA LEU A 201 -3.61 15.24 -8.25
C LEU A 201 -3.67 16.35 -7.21
N TYR A 202 -3.78 15.99 -5.92
CA TYR A 202 -3.81 16.99 -4.85
C TYR A 202 -2.53 17.82 -4.79
N ALA A 203 -1.37 17.18 -4.93
CA ALA A 203 -0.07 17.85 -4.97
C ALA A 203 -0.01 18.91 -6.07
N HIS A 204 -0.38 18.53 -7.29
CA HIS A 204 -0.41 19.41 -8.45
C HIS A 204 -1.35 20.61 -8.24
N GLU A 205 -2.57 20.37 -7.76
CA GLU A 205 -3.57 21.43 -7.53
C GLU A 205 -3.19 22.41 -6.41
N HIS A 206 -2.33 22.00 -5.47
CA HIS A 206 -2.02 22.78 -4.26
C HIS A 206 -0.55 23.23 -4.17
N GLY A 207 0.18 23.16 -5.30
CA GLY A 207 1.54 23.68 -5.41
C GLY A 207 2.56 22.91 -4.58
N TYR A 208 2.44 21.59 -4.52
CA TYR A 208 3.53 20.70 -4.08
C TYR A 208 4.29 20.21 -5.31
N ASP A 209 5.61 20.31 -5.29
CA ASP A 209 6.47 19.87 -6.40
C ASP A 209 6.99 18.45 -6.20
N THR A 210 6.87 17.91 -5.00
CA THR A 210 7.40 16.59 -4.65
C THR A 210 6.35 15.79 -3.89
N ILE A 211 6.15 14.53 -4.26
CA ILE A 211 5.39 13.55 -3.47
C ILE A 211 6.32 12.44 -2.97
N SER A 212 6.01 11.89 -1.80
CA SER A 212 6.66 10.67 -1.30
C SER A 212 5.67 9.83 -0.49
N SER A 213 6.14 8.73 0.10
CA SER A 213 5.28 7.86 0.90
C SER A 213 5.96 7.23 2.10
N SER A 214 5.23 7.17 3.22
CA SER A 214 5.62 6.37 4.38
C SER A 214 5.42 4.86 4.17
N LEU A 215 4.70 4.46 3.11
CA LEU A 215 4.45 3.05 2.77
C LEU A 215 5.76 2.24 2.66
N GLY A 216 6.83 2.86 2.16
CA GLY A 216 8.13 2.22 1.91
C GLY A 216 8.84 1.72 3.17
N ILE A 217 8.57 2.28 4.36
CA ILE A 217 9.27 1.88 5.60
C ILE A 217 8.94 0.45 6.04
N SER A 218 7.74 -0.03 5.72
CA SER A 218 7.26 -1.33 6.18
C SER A 218 7.94 -2.48 5.44
N ARG A 219 8.67 -3.34 6.15
CA ARG A 219 9.29 -4.56 5.58
C ARG A 219 8.30 -5.53 4.91
N TRP A 220 7.02 -5.42 5.27
CA TRP A 220 5.96 -6.28 4.76
C TRP A 220 5.51 -5.90 3.36
N LYS A 221 5.85 -4.70 2.88
CA LYS A 221 5.48 -4.22 1.54
C LYS A 221 6.63 -4.34 0.56
N ASN A 222 6.30 -4.56 -0.71
CA ASN A 222 7.27 -4.51 -1.80
C ASN A 222 7.57 -3.04 -2.13
N MET A 223 8.82 -2.62 -1.87
CA MET A 223 9.24 -1.23 -2.05
C MET A 223 9.30 -0.82 -3.52
N ALA A 224 9.78 -1.71 -4.40
CA ALA A 224 9.81 -1.43 -5.83
C ALA A 224 8.38 -1.23 -6.37
N GLN A 225 7.45 -2.12 -5.98
CA GLN A 225 6.04 -1.97 -6.33
C GLN A 225 5.45 -0.62 -5.89
N ILE A 226 5.74 -0.17 -4.66
CA ILE A 226 5.28 1.13 -4.16
C ILE A 226 5.89 2.28 -4.98
N ASN A 227 7.21 2.24 -5.18
CA ASN A 227 7.93 3.30 -5.88
C ASN A 227 7.45 3.40 -7.34
N ASP A 228 7.25 2.28 -8.02
CA ASP A 228 6.73 2.26 -9.39
C ASP A 228 5.34 2.92 -9.48
N CYS A 229 4.46 2.69 -8.51
CA CYS A 229 3.14 3.36 -8.46
C CYS A 229 3.28 4.87 -8.23
N GLY A 230 4.19 5.27 -7.33
CA GLY A 230 4.47 6.67 -7.04
C GLY A 230 5.04 7.43 -8.25
N VAL A 231 6.03 6.85 -8.93
CA VAL A 231 6.62 7.39 -10.16
C VAL A 231 5.57 7.51 -11.27
N ARG A 232 4.76 6.46 -11.49
CA ARG A 232 3.67 6.52 -12.47
C ARG A 232 2.69 7.65 -12.18
N ALA A 233 2.24 7.78 -10.93
CA ALA A 233 1.30 8.82 -10.56
C ALA A 233 1.86 10.24 -10.73
N ALA A 234 3.12 10.48 -10.31
CA ALA A 234 3.79 11.77 -10.50
C ALA A 234 3.96 12.13 -11.98
N SER A 235 4.27 11.14 -12.84
CA SER A 235 4.53 11.35 -14.27
C SER A 235 3.36 11.94 -15.07
N HIS A 236 2.16 11.97 -14.50
CA HIS A 236 0.99 12.61 -15.11
C HIS A 236 1.01 14.14 -15.03
N TYR A 237 1.90 14.73 -14.21
CA TYR A 237 1.93 16.16 -13.93
C TYR A 237 3.34 16.71 -14.14
N GLU A 238 3.47 17.69 -15.04
CA GLU A 238 4.73 18.39 -15.27
C GLU A 238 5.17 19.12 -14.00
N GLY A 239 6.46 19.02 -13.66
CA GLY A 239 7.04 19.63 -12.46
C GLY A 239 6.75 18.89 -11.15
N LEU A 240 6.00 17.79 -11.17
CA LEU A 240 5.78 16.92 -10.01
C LEU A 240 6.70 15.69 -10.09
N GLN A 241 7.45 15.44 -9.02
CA GLN A 241 8.32 14.28 -8.93
C GLN A 241 7.96 13.36 -7.76
N TYR A 242 8.36 12.10 -7.85
CA TYR A 242 8.26 11.14 -6.76
C TYR A 242 9.63 10.95 -6.10
N TRP A 243 9.71 11.29 -4.81
CA TRP A 243 10.90 11.06 -4.01
C TRP A 243 10.88 9.65 -3.41
N ASP A 244 11.65 8.76 -4.01
CA ASP A 244 11.70 7.32 -3.72
C ASP A 244 12.65 6.95 -2.57
N TYR A 245 12.84 7.89 -1.62
CA TYR A 245 13.78 7.73 -0.51
C TYR A 245 13.54 6.46 0.29
N ASN A 246 14.61 5.70 0.52
CA ASN A 246 14.54 4.45 1.24
C ASN A 246 14.56 4.67 2.76
N TRP A 247 13.38 4.84 3.34
CA TRP A 247 13.15 5.01 4.79
C TRP A 247 13.63 3.84 5.67
N ARG A 248 14.00 2.69 5.09
CA ARG A 248 14.52 1.53 5.86
C ARG A 248 16.01 1.65 6.16
N LYS A 249 16.75 2.41 5.34
CA LYS A 249 18.20 2.61 5.50
C LYS A 249 18.49 3.57 6.66
N GLY A 250 19.74 3.61 7.12
CA GLY A 250 20.16 4.53 8.18
C GLY A 250 19.50 4.31 9.54
N GLY A 251 18.96 3.10 9.80
CA GLY A 251 18.29 2.77 11.06
C GLY A 251 16.81 3.14 11.13
N GLY A 252 16.21 3.66 10.05
CA GLY A 252 14.82 4.13 10.07
C GLY A 252 13.78 3.08 10.47
N ALA A 253 13.99 1.80 10.12
CA ALA A 253 13.11 0.71 10.56
C ALA A 253 13.17 0.46 12.08
N SER A 254 14.34 0.60 12.70
CA SER A 254 14.49 0.45 14.15
C SER A 254 13.86 1.65 14.87
N ARG A 255 14.09 2.85 14.35
CA ARG A 255 13.51 4.09 14.84
C ARG A 255 11.99 4.10 14.77
N MET A 256 11.42 3.59 13.68
CA MET A 256 9.98 3.38 13.53
C MET A 256 9.41 2.57 14.72
N VAL A 257 10.08 1.49 15.13
CA VAL A 257 9.67 0.68 16.30
C VAL A 257 9.84 1.43 17.60
N GLU A 258 10.95 2.14 17.79
CA GLU A 258 11.22 2.93 18.98
C GLU A 258 10.17 4.02 19.20
N ILE A 259 9.91 4.82 18.16
CA ILE A 259 8.86 5.85 18.17
C ILE A 259 7.51 5.22 18.41
N SER A 260 7.20 4.09 17.75
CA SER A 260 5.92 3.41 17.97
C SER A 260 5.73 3.00 19.43
N LYS A 261 6.77 2.51 20.12
CA LYS A 261 6.72 2.19 21.55
C LYS A 261 6.63 3.43 22.43
N ARG A 262 7.41 4.47 22.12
CA ARG A 262 7.41 5.74 22.85
C ARG A 262 6.04 6.42 22.82
N GLU A 263 5.44 6.48 21.63
CA GLU A 263 4.13 7.10 21.39
C GLU A 263 2.96 6.17 21.66
N GLN A 264 3.24 4.92 22.05
CA GLN A 264 2.29 3.84 22.25
C GLN A 264 1.27 3.73 21.13
N PHE A 265 1.74 3.67 19.88
CA PHE A 265 0.85 3.59 18.74
C PHE A 265 0.03 2.30 18.71
N TYR A 266 -1.14 2.36 18.08
CA TYR A 266 -1.95 1.20 17.74
C TYR A 266 -1.17 0.23 16.84
N GLN A 267 -1.01 -1.00 17.31
CA GLN A 267 -0.30 -2.05 16.61
C GLN A 267 -1.21 -2.75 15.61
N GLN A 268 -1.02 -2.39 14.35
CA GLN A 268 -1.76 -2.97 13.23
C GLN A 268 -1.29 -4.40 12.93
N GLU A 269 -2.24 -5.31 12.78
CA GLU A 269 -1.96 -6.74 12.55
C GLU A 269 -2.11 -7.18 11.08
N TYR A 270 -2.51 -6.27 10.18
CA TYR A 270 -2.76 -6.53 8.76
C TYR A 270 -2.57 -5.27 7.92
N CYS A 271 -2.45 -5.39 6.59
CA CYS A 271 -2.17 -4.25 5.71
C CYS A 271 -3.26 -3.16 5.78
N GLY A 272 -4.51 -3.58 5.93
CA GLY A 272 -5.66 -2.69 6.13
C GLY A 272 -6.85 -3.09 5.27
N CYS A 273 -6.66 -3.73 4.11
CA CYS A 273 -7.80 -4.13 3.28
C CYS A 273 -8.52 -5.38 3.78
N VAL A 274 -9.80 -5.52 3.42
CA VAL A 274 -10.64 -6.65 3.84
C VAL A 274 -10.03 -8.00 3.47
N TYR A 275 -9.35 -8.09 2.32
CA TYR A 275 -8.68 -9.33 1.89
C TYR A 275 -7.44 -9.63 2.73
N SER A 276 -6.66 -8.61 3.09
CA SER A 276 -5.52 -8.75 4.01
C SER A 276 -5.98 -9.16 5.42
N LEU A 277 -7.13 -8.66 5.88
CA LEU A 277 -7.74 -9.06 7.16
C LEU A 277 -8.25 -10.50 7.11
N ARG A 278 -8.91 -10.88 6.01
CA ARG A 278 -9.38 -12.25 5.76
C ARG A 278 -8.21 -13.23 5.82
N ASP A 279 -7.14 -12.94 5.09
CA ASP A 279 -6.01 -13.86 4.94
C ASP A 279 -5.17 -13.93 6.22
N ALA A 280 -4.97 -12.81 6.93
CA ALA A 280 -4.35 -12.81 8.25
C ALA A 280 -5.15 -13.65 9.26
N ASN A 281 -6.49 -13.51 9.29
CA ASN A 281 -7.33 -14.30 10.19
C ASN A 281 -7.38 -15.78 9.82
N ARG A 282 -7.33 -16.12 8.53
CA ARG A 282 -7.25 -17.51 8.07
C ARG A 282 -5.95 -18.15 8.58
N HIS A 283 -4.83 -17.49 8.35
CA HIS A 283 -3.53 -17.94 8.83
C HIS A 283 -3.50 -18.10 10.36
N ARG A 284 -4.06 -17.14 11.11
CA ARG A 284 -4.16 -17.27 12.58
C ARG A 284 -4.93 -18.52 13.01
N ARG A 285 -6.09 -18.76 12.41
CA ARG A 285 -6.92 -19.94 12.74
C ARG A 285 -6.22 -21.27 12.40
N GLU A 286 -5.55 -21.34 11.26
CA GLU A 286 -4.74 -22.51 10.87
C GLU A 286 -3.61 -22.79 11.86
N ASN A 287 -3.13 -21.75 12.56
CA ASN A 287 -2.09 -21.85 13.58
C ASN A 287 -2.64 -21.79 15.02
N GLY A 288 -3.94 -22.08 15.22
CA GLY A 288 -4.55 -22.16 16.55
C GLY A 288 -4.66 -20.83 17.31
N ARG A 289 -4.58 -19.68 16.61
CA ARG A 289 -4.69 -18.33 17.19
C ARG A 289 -6.07 -17.72 16.94
N GLU A 290 -6.53 -16.92 17.89
CA GLU A 290 -7.76 -16.13 17.74
C GLU A 290 -7.68 -15.13 16.57
N ARG A 291 -8.86 -14.70 16.11
CA ARG A 291 -8.98 -13.63 15.11
C ARG A 291 -8.47 -12.30 15.68
N ILE A 292 -7.99 -11.45 14.78
CA ILE A 292 -7.58 -10.07 15.04
C ILE A 292 -8.74 -9.29 15.68
N LYS A 293 -8.46 -8.63 16.80
CA LYS A 293 -9.39 -7.76 17.53
C LYS A 293 -8.87 -6.32 17.42
N ILE A 294 -9.63 -5.47 16.73
CA ILE A 294 -9.21 -4.10 16.39
C ILE A 294 -9.25 -3.20 17.64
N GLY A 295 -8.14 -2.48 17.87
CA GLY A 295 -7.97 -1.55 18.99
C GLY A 295 -7.57 -2.20 20.31
N LEU A 296 -6.97 -3.40 20.29
CA LEU A 296 -6.45 -4.05 21.51
C LEU A 296 -4.95 -3.91 21.69
N LEU A 297 -4.17 -4.12 20.63
CA LEU A 297 -2.71 -4.16 20.74
C LEU A 297 -2.13 -2.77 20.52
N TYR A 298 -1.28 -2.35 21.45
CA TYR A 298 -0.51 -1.12 21.36
C TYR A 298 0.97 -1.40 21.59
N TYR A 299 1.83 -0.67 20.90
CA TYR A 299 3.26 -0.78 21.09
C TYR A 299 3.65 -0.31 22.49
N GLY A 300 4.62 -0.99 23.12
CA GLY A 300 5.16 -0.60 24.42
C GLY A 300 4.24 -0.89 25.61
N GLN A 301 3.10 -1.56 25.41
CA GLN A 301 2.26 -2.09 26.47
C GLN A 301 2.47 -3.61 26.59
N ASP A 302 2.51 -4.12 27.82
CA ASP A 302 2.48 -5.56 28.09
C ASP A 302 1.09 -6.07 27.70
N ASN A 303 1.00 -6.62 26.49
CA ASN A 303 -0.25 -7.13 25.91
C ASN A 303 -0.60 -8.53 26.47
N ASP A 304 -0.45 -8.73 27.78
CA ASP A 304 -0.65 -10.01 28.48
C ASP A 304 -2.12 -10.47 28.48
N ALA A 305 -3.05 -9.62 28.01
CA ALA A 305 -4.47 -9.92 27.92
C ALA A 305 -4.90 -10.70 26.66
N ALA A 306 -3.97 -11.08 25.77
CA ALA A 306 -4.31 -11.81 24.53
C ALA A 306 -4.19 -13.35 24.64
N SER A 307 -3.84 -13.88 25.81
CA SER A 307 -3.63 -15.33 26.04
C SER A 307 -4.37 -15.92 27.23
N SER A 308 -5.29 -15.17 27.85
CA SER A 308 -6.16 -15.69 28.92
C SER A 308 -7.62 -15.50 28.54
N ASP A 309 -8.17 -16.50 27.84
CA ASP A 309 -9.47 -17.14 28.11
C ASP A 309 -9.76 -18.23 27.07
#